data_AF-A0A516GUT4-F1
#
_entry.id   AF-A0A516GUT4-F1
#
_cell.length_a   1.000
_cell.length_b   1.000
_cell.length_c   1.000
_cell.angle_alpha   90.00
_cell.angle_beta   90.00
_cell.angle_gamma   90.00
#
_symmetry.space_group_name_H-M   'P 1'
#
loop_
_entity.id
_entity.type
_entity.pdbx_description
1 polymer ?
#
loop_
_entity_poly.entity_id
_entity_poly.type
_entity_poly.pdbx_seq_one_letter_code
_entity_poly.pdbx_strand_id
1 'polypeptide(L)'
;MFWKRKKNKTAEFKCSECGKVHSEWPALTFKSPANYDFLSDKEKTELVKLDSDFCEIHYEDQIDRFVRVTLIQKVNDTCENLDYGLWVSLSEKSYSDYKSNFDNENHETGYFGWLCSVSSP
;
A
#
# COMPACT_ATOMS: atom_id res chain seq x y z
N MET A 1 0.84 -12.34 43.61
CA MET A 1 1.97 -12.24 42.64
C MET A 1 1.65 -11.13 41.66
N PHE A 2 2.23 -9.95 41.87
CA PHE A 2 2.05 -8.81 40.97
C PHE A 2 3.12 -8.87 39.88
N TRP A 3 2.79 -9.47 38.74
CA TRP A 3 3.60 -9.32 37.54
C TRP A 3 3.48 -7.88 37.04
N LYS A 4 4.49 -7.04 37.31
CA LYS A 4 4.64 -5.75 36.65
C LYS A 4 4.94 -6.04 35.17
N ARG A 5 3.92 -5.91 34.31
CA ARG A 5 4.09 -5.80 32.85
C ARG A 5 5.10 -4.68 32.60
N LYS A 6 6.29 -5.02 32.10
CA LYS A 6 7.23 -4.02 31.57
C LYS A 6 6.52 -3.34 30.40
N LYS A 7 6.27 -2.03 30.50
CA LYS A 7 5.90 -1.21 29.35
C LYS A 7 7.04 -1.36 28.34
N ASN A 8 6.74 -1.93 27.17
CA ASN A 8 7.66 -1.88 26.05
C ASN A 8 7.96 -0.42 25.75
N LYS A 9 9.24 -0.07 25.72
CA LYS A 9 9.71 1.24 25.30
C LYS A 9 9.33 1.37 23.83
N THR A 10 8.49 2.35 23.49
CA THR A 10 8.18 2.66 22.09
C THR A 10 9.49 3.05 21.39
N ALA A 11 9.88 2.29 20.38
CA ALA A 11 11.11 2.53 19.65
C ALA A 11 10.92 3.78 18.80
N GLU A 12 11.64 4.86 19.12
CA GLU A 12 11.64 6.08 18.30
C GLU A 12 12.49 5.86 17.04
N PHE A 13 11.97 6.26 15.88
CA PHE A 13 12.70 6.22 14.61
C PHE A 13 12.55 7.54 13.85
N LYS A 14 13.59 7.93 13.11
CA LYS A 14 13.55 9.10 12.22
C LYS A 14 13.06 8.67 10.84
N CYS A 15 11.93 9.22 10.39
CA CYS A 15 11.39 8.95 9.06
C CYS A 15 12.29 9.56 7.98
N SER A 16 12.67 8.77 6.97
CA SER A 16 13.47 9.22 5.83
C SER A 16 12.71 10.11 4.86
N GLU A 17 11.38 9.97 4.80
CA GLU A 17 10.52 10.72 3.87
C GLU A 17 10.15 12.11 4.43
N CYS A 18 9.76 12.22 5.70
CA CYS A 18 9.32 13.49 6.30
C CYS A 18 10.34 14.12 7.27
N GLY A 19 11.39 13.40 7.66
CA GLY A 19 12.45 13.87 8.55
C GLY A 19 12.09 13.93 10.04
N LYS A 20 10.85 13.65 10.43
CA LYS A 20 10.35 13.69 11.82
C LYS A 20 10.67 12.39 12.58
N VAL A 21 10.67 12.46 13.91
CA VAL A 21 10.79 11.29 14.79
C VAL A 21 9.39 10.79 15.14
N HIS A 22 9.15 9.49 14.94
CA HIS A 22 7.90 8.83 15.26
C HIS A 22 8.13 7.78 16.35
N SER A 23 7.17 7.65 17.26
CA SER A 23 7.15 6.61 18.30
C SER A 23 6.16 5.47 17.99
N GLU A 24 5.34 5.65 16.96
CA GLU A 24 4.40 4.64 16.45
C GLU A 24 5.15 3.54 15.70
N TRP A 25 4.51 2.40 15.47
CA TRP A 25 5.12 1.36 14.65
C TRP A 25 5.19 1.84 13.20
N PRO A 26 6.32 1.63 12.50
CA PRO A 26 6.45 2.07 11.12
C PRO A 26 5.45 1.33 10.24
N ALA A 27 4.69 2.07 9.43
CA ALA A 27 3.89 1.47 8.37
C ALA A 27 4.81 0.83 7.32
N LEU A 28 4.52 -0.41 6.94
CA LEU A 28 5.26 -1.10 5.89
C LEU A 28 4.58 -0.78 4.55
N THR A 29 5.26 -0.02 3.70
CA THR A 29 4.65 0.51 2.47
C THR A 29 5.57 0.35 1.26
N PHE A 30 4.98 0.08 0.10
CA PHE A 30 5.68 0.03 -1.18
C PHE A 30 5.41 1.28 -2.01
N LYS A 31 6.45 1.83 -2.66
CA LYS A 31 6.34 3.03 -3.51
C LYS A 31 5.61 2.77 -4.83
N SER A 32 5.55 1.52 -5.25
CA SER A 32 5.05 1.07 -6.55
C SER A 32 4.56 -0.39 -6.45
N PRO A 33 3.72 -0.84 -7.41
CA PRO A 33 3.47 -2.27 -7.58
C PRO A 33 4.73 -2.98 -8.10
N ALA A 34 4.92 -4.24 -7.76
CA ALA A 34 6.01 -5.10 -8.24
C ALA A 34 6.10 -5.12 -9.78
N ASN A 35 4.96 -5.09 -10.46
CA ASN A 35 4.87 -5.01 -11.91
C ASN A 35 5.62 -3.79 -12.48
N TYR A 36 5.60 -2.65 -11.79
CA TYR A 36 6.37 -1.47 -12.17
C TYR A 36 7.87 -1.70 -12.00
N ASP A 37 8.28 -2.33 -10.90
CA ASP A 37 9.69 -2.51 -10.56
C ASP A 37 10.41 -3.42 -11.56
N PHE A 38 9.67 -4.34 -12.20
CA PHE A 38 10.18 -5.24 -13.24
C PHE A 38 10.36 -4.59 -14.62
N LEU A 39 9.85 -3.37 -14.83
CA LEU A 39 10.05 -2.63 -16.08
C LEU A 39 11.44 -1.98 -16.13
N SER A 40 11.98 -1.86 -17.35
CA SER A 40 13.15 -1.01 -17.62
C SER A 40 12.84 0.47 -17.42
N ASP A 41 13.87 1.30 -17.21
CA ASP A 41 13.68 2.75 -17.02
C ASP A 41 13.01 3.43 -18.21
N LYS A 42 13.25 2.91 -19.42
CA LYS A 42 12.59 3.37 -20.65
C LYS A 42 11.10 3.06 -20.62
N GLU A 43 10.73 1.80 -20.33
CA GLU A 43 9.34 1.37 -20.24
C GLU A 43 8.59 2.11 -19.12
N LYS A 44 9.24 2.35 -17.98
CA LYS A 44 8.67 3.16 -16.88
C LYS A 44 8.29 4.57 -17.33
N THR A 45 9.08 5.16 -18.22
CA THR A 45 8.83 6.53 -18.71
C THR A 45 7.79 6.56 -19.83
N GLU A 46 7.77 5.53 -20.68
CA GLU A 46 6.92 5.49 -21.88
C GLU A 46 5.52 4.91 -21.62
N LEU A 47 5.42 3.91 -20.75
CA LEU A 47 4.20 3.10 -20.59
C LEU A 47 3.44 3.41 -19.30
N VAL A 48 4.09 4.01 -18.29
CA VAL A 48 3.53 4.06 -16.94
C VAL A 48 2.99 5.43 -16.57
N LYS A 49 1.82 5.43 -15.94
CA LYS A 49 1.31 6.53 -15.12
C LYS A 49 1.25 6.06 -13.67
N LEU A 50 2.13 6.59 -12.82
CA LEU A 50 2.24 6.25 -11.40
C LEU A 50 2.07 7.51 -10.55
N ASP A 51 1.20 7.44 -9.55
CA ASP A 51 1.07 8.43 -8.48
C ASP A 51 1.09 7.72 -7.09
N SER A 52 0.67 8.42 -6.03
CA SER A 52 0.72 7.90 -4.66
C SER A 52 -0.20 6.71 -4.40
N ASP A 53 -1.29 6.59 -5.16
CA ASP A 53 -2.41 5.69 -4.88
C ASP A 53 -2.86 4.89 -6.11
N PHE A 54 -2.48 5.32 -7.32
CA PHE A 54 -2.84 4.73 -8.59
C PHE A 54 -1.61 4.44 -9.46
N CYS A 55 -1.68 3.33 -10.18
CA CYS A 55 -0.70 2.98 -11.21
C CYS A 55 -1.41 2.37 -12.42
N GLU A 56 -1.05 2.82 -13.61
CA GLU A 56 -1.49 2.25 -14.88
C GLU A 56 -0.28 1.95 -15.76
N ILE A 57 -0.19 0.74 -16.31
CA ILE A 57 0.85 0.35 -17.27
C ILE A 57 0.15 0.09 -18.61
N HIS A 58 0.47 0.93 -19.61
CA HIS A 58 -0.20 0.98 -20.91
C HIS A 58 0.62 0.19 -21.93
N TYR A 59 0.24 -1.07 -22.16
CA TYR A 59 0.77 -1.87 -23.27
C TYR A 59 -0.08 -1.63 -24.53
N GLU A 60 0.36 -2.16 -25.67
CA GLU A 60 -0.33 -1.99 -26.96
C GLU A 60 -1.78 -2.53 -26.93
N ASP A 61 -1.99 -3.70 -26.34
CA ASP A 61 -3.29 -4.40 -26.33
C ASP A 61 -4.03 -4.36 -24.99
N GLN A 62 -3.40 -3.86 -23.93
CA GLN A 62 -3.98 -3.89 -22.58
C GLN A 62 -3.48 -2.77 -21.67
N ILE A 63 -4.27 -2.45 -20.65
CA ILE A 63 -3.87 -1.54 -19.57
C ILE A 63 -3.99 -2.27 -18.24
N ASP A 64 -2.85 -2.53 -17.61
CA ASP A 64 -2.79 -3.07 -16.26
C ASP A 64 -3.05 -1.93 -15.27
N ARG A 65 -3.93 -2.16 -14.30
CA ARG A 65 -4.42 -1.13 -13.38
C ARG A 65 -4.23 -1.58 -11.94
N PHE A 66 -3.59 -0.74 -11.14
CA PHE A 66 -3.27 -1.04 -9.76
C PHE A 66 -3.68 0.12 -8.86
N VAL A 67 -4.07 -0.21 -7.64
CA VAL A 67 -4.37 0.76 -6.58
C VAL A 67 -3.61 0.40 -5.32
N ARG A 68 -3.28 1.41 -4.53
CA ARG A 68 -2.73 1.23 -3.19
C ARG A 68 -3.86 0.94 -2.20
N VAL A 69 -3.63 -0.02 -1.30
CA VAL A 69 -4.56 -0.43 -0.25
C VAL A 69 -3.83 -0.61 1.08
N THR A 70 -4.58 -0.60 2.18
CA THR A 70 -4.04 -0.91 3.51
C THR A 70 -4.57 -2.27 3.97
N LEU A 71 -3.66 -3.24 4.17
CA LEU A 71 -3.95 -4.48 4.86
C LEU A 71 -3.73 -4.27 6.36
N ILE A 72 -4.81 -4.35 7.14
CA ILE A 72 -4.79 -4.19 8.60
C ILE A 72 -4.70 -5.57 9.25
N GLN A 73 -3.63 -5.84 9.99
CA GLN A 73 -3.44 -7.09 10.75
C GLN A 73 -3.46 -6.83 12.25
N LYS A 74 -4.32 -7.56 12.97
CA LYS A 74 -4.40 -7.47 14.44
C LYS A 74 -3.23 -8.22 15.08
N VAL A 75 -2.52 -7.58 16.00
CA VAL A 75 -1.43 -8.20 16.74
C VAL A 75 -1.97 -8.80 18.04
N ASN A 76 -1.76 -10.10 18.23
CA ASN A 76 -2.18 -10.80 19.45
C ASN A 76 -1.58 -10.16 20.70
N ASP A 77 -2.36 -10.12 21.78
CA ASP A 77 -1.96 -9.60 23.10
C ASP A 77 -1.54 -8.12 23.14
N THR A 78 -1.90 -7.33 22.12
CA THR A 78 -1.72 -5.88 22.10
C THR A 78 -3.00 -5.16 21.64
N CYS A 79 -3.05 -3.85 21.83
CA CYS A 79 -4.13 -3.01 21.30
C CYS A 79 -3.77 -2.36 19.95
N GLU A 80 -2.62 -2.71 19.37
CA GLU A 80 -2.09 -2.09 18.15
C GLU A 80 -2.33 -2.99 16.94
N ASN A 81 -2.54 -2.37 15.77
CA ASN A 81 -2.61 -3.05 14.48
C ASN A 81 -1.30 -2.84 13.72
N LEU A 82 -1.00 -3.77 12.82
CA LEU A 82 -0.01 -3.60 11.77
C LEU A 82 -0.71 -3.20 10.48
N ASP A 83 -0.36 -2.03 9.98
CA ASP A 83 -0.91 -1.48 8.74
C ASP A 83 0.12 -1.61 7.61
N TYR A 84 -0.21 -2.42 6.61
CA TYR A 84 0.61 -2.68 5.44
C TYR A 84 0.04 -1.97 4.21
N GLY A 85 0.75 -0.96 3.71
CA GLY A 85 0.46 -0.31 2.45
C GLY A 85 0.91 -1.18 1.27
N LEU A 86 -0.03 -1.88 0.66
CA LEU A 86 0.19 -2.82 -0.45
C LEU A 86 -0.41 -2.26 -1.75
N TRP A 87 -0.04 -2.89 -2.87
CA TRP A 87 -0.63 -2.64 -4.17
C TRP A 87 -1.44 -3.85 -4.61
N VAL A 88 -2.60 -3.62 -5.22
CA VAL A 88 -3.46 -4.67 -5.79
C VAL A 88 -3.82 -4.34 -7.23
N SER A 89 -3.90 -5.35 -8.09
CA SER A 89 -4.45 -5.20 -9.42
C SER A 89 -5.98 -5.18 -9.39
N LEU A 90 -6.59 -4.39 -10.27
CA LEU A 90 -8.03 -4.32 -10.45
C LEU A 90 -8.43 -4.49 -11.91
N SER A 91 -9.62 -5.04 -12.12
CA SER A 91 -10.26 -4.96 -13.45
C SER A 91 -10.53 -3.51 -13.84
N GLU A 92 -10.68 -3.23 -15.13
CA GLU A 92 -11.04 -1.89 -15.62
C GLU A 92 -12.29 -1.31 -14.94
N LYS A 93 -13.34 -2.13 -14.81
CA LYS A 93 -14.59 -1.72 -14.17
C LYS A 93 -14.39 -1.36 -12.71
N SER A 94 -13.68 -2.21 -11.95
CA SER A 94 -13.41 -1.98 -10.53
C SER A 94 -12.51 -0.76 -10.31
N TYR A 95 -11.46 -0.61 -11.12
CA TYR A 95 -10.57 0.53 -11.05
C TYR A 95 -11.28 1.85 -11.36
N SER A 96 -12.13 1.86 -12.39
CA SER A 96 -12.88 3.07 -12.77
C SER A 96 -13.87 3.48 -11.69
N ASP A 97 -14.60 2.51 -11.11
CA ASP A 97 -15.52 2.75 -9.99
C ASP A 97 -14.79 3.24 -8.73
N TYR A 98 -13.65 2.65 -8.41
CA TYR A 98 -12.81 3.09 -7.29
C TYR A 98 -12.30 4.51 -7.50
N LYS A 99 -11.74 4.80 -8.68
CA LYS A 99 -11.19 6.13 -9.01
C LYS A 99 -12.26 7.23 -9.01
N SER A 100 -13.49 6.93 -9.46
CA SER A 100 -14.59 7.92 -9.41
C SER A 100 -15.12 8.17 -8.00
N ASN A 101 -14.87 7.25 -7.06
CA ASN A 101 -15.36 7.31 -5.68
C ASN A 101 -14.24 7.43 -4.63
N PHE A 102 -13.01 7.79 -5.05
CA PHE A 102 -11.84 7.79 -4.16
C PHE A 102 -12.02 8.67 -2.92
N ASP A 103 -12.61 9.86 -3.10
CA ASP A 103 -12.90 10.81 -2.00
C ASP A 103 -14.35 10.71 -1.48
N ASN A 104 -15.09 9.66 -1.84
CA ASN A 104 -16.48 9.48 -1.44
C ASN A 104 -16.59 8.60 -0.19
N GLU A 105 -16.66 9.23 0.99
CA GLU A 105 -16.77 8.54 2.29
C GLU A 105 -18.03 7.65 2.42
N ASN A 106 -19.04 7.85 1.58
CA ASN A 106 -20.28 7.07 1.62
C ASN A 106 -20.28 5.90 0.61
N HIS A 107 -19.21 5.73 -0.17
CA HIS A 107 -19.10 4.63 -1.13
C HIS A 107 -18.60 3.37 -0.43
N GLU A 108 -19.47 2.37 -0.32
CA GLU A 108 -19.14 1.08 0.27
C GLU A 108 -19.31 -0.03 -0.79
N THR A 109 -18.23 -0.71 -1.11
CA THR A 109 -18.23 -1.81 -2.08
C THR A 109 -17.03 -2.74 -1.88
N GLY A 110 -17.04 -3.87 -2.59
CA GLY A 110 -15.95 -4.84 -2.59
C GLY A 110 -15.41 -5.07 -4.00
N TYR A 111 -14.09 -5.15 -4.11
CA TYR A 111 -13.41 -5.49 -5.37
C TYR A 111 -12.59 -6.76 -5.22
N PHE A 112 -12.52 -7.53 -6.30
CA PHE A 112 -11.56 -8.62 -6.42
C PHE A 112 -10.28 -8.10 -7.09
N GLY A 113 -9.13 -8.53 -6.58
CA GLY A 113 -7.83 -8.14 -7.09
C GLY A 113 -6.72 -9.08 -6.61
N TRP A 114 -5.55 -8.98 -7.24
CA TRP A 114 -4.37 -9.76 -6.86
C TRP A 114 -3.34 -8.87 -6.16
N LEU A 115 -2.67 -9.40 -5.14
CA LEU A 115 -1.55 -8.71 -4.49
C LEU A 115 -0.39 -8.54 -5.49
N CYS A 116 0.07 -7.30 -5.61
CA CYS A 116 1.10 -6.89 -6.55
C CYS A 116 2.21 -6.11 -5.83
N SER A 117 2.52 -6.44 -4.58
CA SER A 117 3.69 -5.88 -3.87
C SER A 117 4.76 -6.96 -3.75
N VAL A 118 6.02 -6.58 -3.96
CA VAL A 118 7.15 -7.50 -3.75
C VAL A 118 7.26 -7.74 -2.25
N SER A 119 6.94 -8.95 -1.78
CA SER A 119 7.36 -9.36 -0.45
C SER A 119 8.88 -9.38 -0.47
N SER A 120 9.53 -8.37 0.10
CA SER A 120 10.99 -8.45 0.30
C SER A 120 11.26 -9.69 1.16
N PRO A 121 12.24 -10.55 0.80
CA PRO A 121 12.77 -11.54 1.73
C PRO A 121 13.42 -10.86 2.95
#